data_AF-A0A1J5G0Z2-F1
#
_entry.id   AF-A0A1J5G0Z2-F1
#
_cell.length_a   1.000
_cell.length_b   1.000
_cell.length_c   1.000
_cell.angle_alpha   90.00
_cell.angle_beta   90.00
_cell.angle_gamma   90.00
#
_symmetry.space_group_name_H-M   'P 1'
#
loop_
_entity.id
_entity.type
_entity.pdbx_description
1 polymer ?
#
loop_
_entity_poly.entity_id
_entity_poly.type
_entity_poly.pdbx_seq_one_letter_code
_entity_poly.pdbx_strand_id
1 'polypeptide(L)'
;MKSLIFLSIFTRFTFAQVDSLSEALKYYPMEIGNYWEYKNYYWEYPFYYDSSAHSIEIIGDTILPNNRNYKILLQKNIPDDGFSFKIYERVDSLTACVFRYSTETVFINNEYLVDSLLAQPGDYFAGFRTGYSSFGNGIFSTKCIAEYEYTVLDLITDVKELQD
;
A
#
# COMPACT_ATOMS: atom_id res chain seq x y z
N MET A 1 29.63 1.91 -50.95
CA MET A 1 29.63 1.11 -49.69
C MET A 1 29.03 1.98 -48.60
N LYS A 2 27.73 1.91 -48.32
CA LYS A 2 27.08 1.01 -47.33
C LYS A 2 27.81 0.98 -45.98
N SER A 3 27.23 1.62 -44.96
CA SER A 3 27.07 0.99 -43.65
C SER A 3 25.93 1.67 -42.88
N LEU A 4 24.78 1.00 -42.82
CA LEU A 4 23.71 1.28 -41.86
C LEU A 4 24.01 0.34 -40.68
N ILE A 5 24.39 0.88 -39.52
CA ILE A 5 24.52 0.10 -38.29
C ILE A 5 23.23 0.31 -37.49
N PHE A 6 22.40 -0.73 -37.45
CA PHE A 6 21.20 -0.78 -36.62
C PHE A 6 21.61 -1.16 -35.19
N LEU A 7 21.43 -0.24 -34.25
CA LEU A 7 21.66 -0.45 -32.82
C LEU A 7 20.38 -1.03 -32.21
N SER A 8 20.29 -2.36 -32.11
CA SER A 8 19.19 -3.06 -31.44
C SER A 8 19.71 -3.93 -30.29
N ILE A 9 20.05 -3.31 -29.15
CA ILE A 9 20.34 -4.03 -27.91
C ILE A 9 19.67 -3.29 -26.74
N PHE A 10 18.35 -3.37 -26.63
CA PHE A 10 17.62 -2.93 -25.43
C PHE A 10 16.34 -3.75 -25.13
N THR A 11 16.21 -4.99 -25.64
CA THR A 11 14.97 -5.78 -25.47
C THR A 11 15.04 -6.89 -24.42
N ARG A 12 16.13 -7.02 -23.64
CA ARG A 12 16.27 -8.11 -22.67
C ARG A 12 15.98 -7.77 -21.21
N PHE A 13 15.76 -6.51 -20.86
CA PHE A 13 15.47 -6.10 -19.48
C PHE A 13 13.98 -5.87 -19.17
N THR A 14 13.11 -5.89 -20.18
CA THR A 14 11.69 -5.56 -19.99
C THR A 14 10.84 -6.73 -19.49
N PHE A 15 11.25 -7.99 -19.69
CA PHE A 15 10.40 -9.15 -19.38
C PHE A 15 10.33 -9.48 -17.88
N ALA A 16 11.45 -9.45 -17.15
CA ALA A 16 11.45 -9.75 -15.72
C ALA A 16 10.68 -8.71 -14.88
N GLN A 17 10.65 -7.45 -15.34
CA GLN A 17 10.00 -6.36 -14.62
C GLN A 17 8.46 -6.39 -14.75
N VAL A 18 7.93 -6.80 -15.91
CA VAL A 18 6.49 -6.89 -16.14
C VAL A 18 5.86 -8.00 -15.28
N ASP A 19 6.53 -9.15 -15.16
CA ASP A 19 6.05 -10.25 -14.33
C ASP A 19 5.98 -9.82 -12.86
N SER A 20 7.03 -9.14 -12.35
CA SER A 20 7.05 -8.62 -10.98
C SER A 20 5.96 -7.59 -10.68
N LEU A 21 5.58 -6.77 -11.65
CA LEU A 21 4.55 -5.74 -11.46
C LEU A 21 3.16 -6.34 -11.35
N SER A 22 2.83 -7.27 -12.26
CA SER A 22 1.54 -7.96 -12.24
C SER A 22 1.37 -8.80 -10.98
N GLU A 23 2.44 -9.42 -10.49
CA GLU A 23 2.44 -10.17 -9.24
C GLU A 23 2.25 -9.25 -8.04
N ALA A 24 3.00 -8.15 -7.96
CA ALA A 24 2.91 -7.21 -6.85
C ALA A 24 1.50 -6.62 -6.68
N LEU A 25 0.79 -6.36 -7.78
CA LEU A 25 -0.58 -5.84 -7.75
C LEU A 25 -1.60 -6.81 -7.14
N LYS A 26 -1.29 -8.12 -7.07
CA LYS A 26 -2.17 -9.11 -6.42
C LYS A 26 -2.19 -8.98 -4.90
N TYR A 27 -1.18 -8.36 -4.29
CA TYR A 27 -1.14 -8.13 -2.84
C TYR A 27 -2.09 -7.01 -2.38
N TYR A 28 -2.57 -6.17 -3.30
CA TYR A 28 -3.49 -5.08 -2.98
C TYR A 28 -4.65 -5.00 -3.97
N PRO A 29 -5.55 -6.01 -4.00
CA PRO A 29 -6.56 -6.10 -5.04
C PRO A 29 -7.63 -5.02 -4.86
N MET A 30 -7.82 -4.16 -5.85
CA MET A 30 -8.63 -2.93 -5.75
C MET A 30 -10.07 -3.02 -6.29
N GLU A 31 -10.64 -4.22 -6.36
CA GLU A 31 -12.01 -4.43 -6.85
C GLU A 31 -13.06 -4.18 -5.75
N ILE A 32 -14.25 -3.68 -6.13
CA ILE A 32 -15.35 -3.45 -5.18
C ILE A 32 -15.77 -4.79 -4.57
N GLY A 33 -15.92 -4.83 -3.25
CA GLY A 33 -16.24 -6.02 -2.47
C GLY A 33 -15.01 -6.75 -1.91
N ASN A 34 -13.79 -6.39 -2.33
CA ASN A 34 -12.59 -6.91 -1.69
C ASN A 34 -12.51 -6.44 -0.23
N TYR A 35 -12.04 -7.34 0.62
CA TYR A 35 -12.10 -7.24 2.07
C TYR A 35 -10.83 -7.79 2.72
N TRP A 36 -10.34 -7.09 3.74
CA TRP A 36 -9.23 -7.53 4.56
C TRP A 36 -9.50 -7.24 6.03
N GLU A 37 -8.92 -8.06 6.91
CA GLU A 37 -8.87 -7.81 8.35
C GLU A 37 -7.43 -7.65 8.77
N TYR A 38 -7.20 -6.67 9.63
CA TYR A 38 -5.90 -6.35 10.20
C TYR A 38 -6.00 -6.49 11.70
N LYS A 39 -4.96 -7.07 12.29
CA LYS A 39 -4.76 -7.08 13.73
C LYS A 39 -3.61 -6.14 14.05
N ASN A 40 -3.89 -5.14 14.87
CA ASN A 40 -2.87 -4.24 15.36
C ASN A 40 -2.11 -4.91 16.49
N TYR A 41 -0.81 -4.70 16.51
CA TYR A 41 0.08 -5.14 17.58
C TYR A 41 0.85 -3.92 18.06
N TYR A 42 0.48 -3.39 19.23
CA TYR A 42 1.20 -2.28 19.85
C TYR A 42 2.27 -2.81 20.80
N TRP A 43 3.46 -2.24 20.71
CA TRP A 43 4.53 -2.47 21.67
C TRP A 43 4.69 -1.26 22.58
N GLU A 44 4.27 -1.37 23.84
CA GLU A 44 4.59 -0.40 24.88
C GLU A 44 5.24 -1.11 26.07
N TYR A 45 6.48 -0.76 26.41
CA TYR A 45 7.18 -1.38 27.53
C TYR A 45 6.52 -0.98 28.87
N PRO A 46 6.27 -1.90 29.83
CA PRO A 46 6.67 -3.31 29.88
C PRO A 46 5.53 -4.31 29.58
N PHE A 47 4.41 -3.91 28.99
CA PHE A 47 3.23 -4.78 28.82
C PHE A 47 2.67 -4.79 27.40
N TYR A 48 2.31 -5.97 26.93
CA TYR A 48 1.82 -6.20 25.58
C TYR A 48 0.32 -6.41 25.56
N TYR A 49 -0.50 -5.37 25.41
CA TYR A 49 -1.96 -5.57 25.30
C TYR A 49 -2.64 -4.45 24.53
N ASP A 50 -2.50 -4.47 23.21
CA ASP A 50 -3.66 -4.13 22.37
C ASP A 50 -3.73 -5.14 21.22
N SER A 51 -4.87 -5.81 21.13
CA SER A 51 -5.21 -6.74 20.06
C SER A 51 -6.39 -6.21 19.25
N SER A 52 -6.53 -4.89 19.17
CA SER A 52 -7.53 -4.24 18.33
C SER A 52 -7.37 -4.76 16.91
N ALA A 53 -8.50 -5.13 16.32
CA ALA A 53 -8.56 -5.52 14.94
C ALA A 53 -9.47 -4.54 14.20
N HIS A 54 -9.26 -4.40 12.91
CA HIS A 54 -10.11 -3.61 12.04
C HIS A 54 -10.23 -4.28 10.69
N SER A 55 -11.35 -4.08 10.01
CA SER A 55 -11.52 -4.48 8.62
C SER A 55 -11.41 -3.28 7.69
N ILE A 56 -11.07 -3.58 6.44
CA ILE A 56 -11.12 -2.66 5.31
C ILE A 56 -11.92 -3.34 4.21
N GLU A 57 -12.90 -2.63 3.65
CA GLU A 57 -13.71 -3.09 2.52
C GLU A 57 -13.70 -2.04 1.40
N ILE A 58 -13.53 -2.44 0.14
CA ILE A 58 -13.71 -1.54 -1.00
C ILE A 58 -15.19 -1.42 -1.33
N ILE A 59 -15.77 -0.23 -1.11
CA ILE A 59 -17.21 0.00 -1.25
C ILE A 59 -17.60 0.84 -2.48
N GLY A 60 -16.63 1.35 -3.25
CA GLY A 60 -16.94 2.12 -4.45
C GLY A 60 -15.76 2.84 -5.07
N ASP A 61 -16.07 3.63 -6.09
CA ASP A 61 -15.14 4.50 -6.82
C ASP A 61 -15.50 5.98 -6.60
N THR A 62 -14.50 6.85 -6.68
CA THR A 62 -14.70 8.30 -6.62
C THR A 62 -13.61 9.06 -7.40
N ILE A 63 -13.92 10.30 -7.77
CA ILE A 63 -12.96 11.28 -8.30
C ILE A 63 -12.81 12.36 -7.24
N LEU A 64 -11.57 12.65 -6.82
CA LEU A 64 -11.27 13.65 -5.80
C LEU A 64 -10.78 14.96 -6.43
N PRO A 65 -10.70 16.08 -5.66
CA PRO A 65 -10.34 17.41 -6.19
C PRO A 65 -9.02 17.50 -6.95
N ASN A 66 -8.10 16.54 -6.78
CA ASN A 66 -6.87 16.44 -7.56
C ASN A 66 -7.07 15.79 -8.94
N ASN A 67 -8.32 15.58 -9.37
CA ASN A 67 -8.73 14.97 -10.64
C ASN A 67 -8.20 13.55 -10.87
N ARG A 68 -8.00 12.78 -9.80
CA ARG A 68 -7.60 11.36 -9.88
C ARG A 68 -8.73 10.45 -9.41
N ASN A 69 -8.74 9.24 -9.95
CA ASN A 69 -9.68 8.18 -9.55
C ASN A 69 -9.15 7.45 -8.32
N TYR A 70 -10.03 7.18 -7.37
CA TYR A 70 -9.75 6.46 -6.13
C TYR A 70 -10.82 5.44 -5.85
N LYS A 71 -10.42 4.42 -5.09
CA LYS A 71 -11.34 3.52 -4.40
C LYS A 71 -11.73 4.13 -3.06
N ILE A 72 -13.00 3.96 -2.70
CA ILE A 72 -13.53 4.29 -1.38
C ILE A 72 -13.39 3.03 -0.53
N LEU A 73 -12.56 3.11 0.50
CA LEU A 73 -12.31 2.05 1.47
C LEU A 73 -13.10 2.38 2.74
N LEU A 74 -13.89 1.43 3.24
CA LEU A 74 -14.58 1.54 4.51
C LEU A 74 -13.80 0.77 5.57
N GLN A 75 -13.28 1.50 6.56
CA GLN A 75 -12.63 0.90 7.72
C GLN A 75 -13.63 0.76 8.88
N LYS A 76 -13.64 -0.39 9.57
CA LYS A 76 -14.46 -0.65 10.77
C LYS A 76 -13.63 -1.34 11.84
N ASN A 77 -13.91 -1.07 13.11
CA ASN A 77 -13.31 -1.83 14.21
C ASN A 77 -13.88 -3.26 14.28
N ILE A 78 -13.09 -4.17 14.83
CA ILE A 78 -13.48 -5.57 15.10
C ILE A 78 -13.20 -5.85 16.58
N PRO A 79 -14.24 -6.17 17.40
CA PRO A 79 -15.65 -6.24 17.02
C PRO A 79 -16.22 -4.86 16.63
N ASP A 80 -17.29 -4.87 15.83
CA ASP A 80 -17.95 -3.63 15.40
C ASP A 80 -18.54 -2.89 16.61
N ASP A 81 -18.05 -1.68 16.82
CA ASP A 81 -18.47 -0.75 17.87
C ASP A 81 -19.33 0.40 17.30
N GLY A 82 -19.71 0.31 16.02
CA GLY A 82 -20.43 1.34 15.27
C GLY A 82 -19.54 2.46 14.73
N PHE A 83 -18.24 2.48 15.05
CA PHE A 83 -17.31 3.44 14.47
C PHE A 83 -16.78 2.94 13.14
N SER A 84 -16.94 3.78 12.12
CA SER A 84 -16.39 3.54 10.79
C SER A 84 -15.96 4.84 10.14
N PHE A 85 -14.96 4.78 9.28
CA PHE A 85 -14.53 5.92 8.49
C PHE A 85 -14.13 5.52 7.09
N LYS A 86 -14.21 6.49 6.17
CA LYS A 86 -13.86 6.31 4.78
C LYS A 86 -12.42 6.75 4.55
N ILE A 87 -11.69 5.89 3.86
CA ILE A 87 -10.36 6.12 3.33
C ILE A 87 -10.48 6.18 1.80
N TYR A 88 -9.61 6.96 1.15
CA TYR A 88 -9.57 7.02 -0.30
C TYR A 88 -8.18 6.68 -0.80
N GLU A 89 -8.07 5.55 -1.50
CA GLU A 89 -6.78 5.03 -1.97
C GLU A 89 -6.82 4.72 -3.46
N ARG A 90 -5.66 4.85 -4.10
CA ARG A 90 -5.44 4.44 -5.47
C ARG A 90 -4.12 3.70 -5.56
N VAL A 91 -4.06 2.73 -6.48
CA VAL A 91 -2.80 2.07 -6.84
C VAL A 91 -2.34 2.63 -8.17
N ASP A 92 -1.10 3.09 -8.23
CA ASP A 92 -0.45 3.40 -9.49
C ASP A 92 -0.01 2.10 -10.16
N SER A 93 -0.69 1.71 -11.24
CA SER A 93 -0.42 0.44 -11.92
C SER A 93 0.93 0.39 -12.62
N LEU A 94 1.62 1.52 -12.81
CA LEU A 94 2.95 1.56 -13.43
C LEU A 94 4.07 1.37 -12.41
N THR A 95 3.84 1.77 -11.15
CA THR A 95 4.86 1.71 -10.09
C THR A 95 4.49 0.76 -8.95
N ALA A 96 3.28 0.21 -8.95
CA ALA A 96 2.66 -0.52 -7.85
C ALA A 96 2.80 0.19 -6.49
N CYS A 97 2.69 1.52 -6.51
CA CYS A 97 2.64 2.33 -5.31
C CYS A 97 1.19 2.57 -4.91
N VAL A 98 0.90 2.43 -3.62
CA VAL A 98 -0.41 2.73 -3.02
C VAL A 98 -0.37 4.15 -2.48
N PHE A 99 -1.27 5.00 -2.98
CA PHE A 99 -1.40 6.38 -2.55
C PHE A 99 -2.74 6.59 -1.87
N ARG A 100 -2.72 7.38 -0.80
CA ARG A 100 -3.92 7.80 -0.08
C ARG A 100 -4.13 9.30 -0.22
N TYR A 101 -5.38 9.69 -0.48
CA TYR A 101 -5.75 11.09 -0.53
C TYR A 101 -5.77 11.72 0.86
N SER A 102 -5.31 12.97 0.93
CA SER A 102 -5.38 13.82 2.11
C SER A 102 -5.84 15.22 1.74
N THR A 103 -6.72 15.80 2.54
CA THR A 103 -7.08 17.22 2.41
C THR A 103 -5.96 18.16 2.87
N GLU A 104 -4.92 17.62 3.51
CA GLU A 104 -3.77 18.42 3.94
C GLU A 104 -2.97 18.91 2.74
N THR A 105 -2.67 20.20 2.73
CA THR A 105 -2.00 20.88 1.61
C THR A 105 -0.49 20.67 1.59
N VAL A 106 0.07 20.03 2.63
CA VAL A 106 1.50 19.70 2.71
C VAL A 106 1.91 18.60 1.73
N PHE A 107 0.95 17.80 1.27
CA PHE A 107 1.19 16.69 0.36
C PHE A 107 1.06 17.12 -1.11
N ILE A 108 2.05 16.73 -1.91
CA ILE A 108 2.02 16.96 -3.37
C ILE A 108 0.79 16.26 -3.94
N ASN A 109 0.00 16.98 -4.75
CA ASN A 109 -1.25 16.49 -5.32
C ASN A 109 -2.27 16.00 -4.28
N ASN A 110 -2.20 16.46 -3.02
CA ASN A 110 -3.10 16.01 -1.96
C ASN A 110 -3.02 14.48 -1.72
N GLU A 111 -1.84 13.88 -1.91
CA GLU A 111 -1.63 12.44 -1.76
C GLU A 111 -0.32 12.14 -1.02
N TYR A 112 -0.34 11.13 -0.18
CA TYR A 112 0.89 10.54 0.38
C TYR A 112 1.00 9.06 0.03
N LEU A 113 2.23 8.58 -0.02
CA LEU A 113 2.54 7.17 -0.23
C LEU A 113 2.16 6.39 1.03
N VAL A 114 1.37 5.36 0.89
CA VAL A 114 1.02 4.44 1.97
C VAL A 114 1.87 3.17 1.90
N ASP A 115 2.15 2.70 0.68
CA ASP A 115 2.84 1.44 0.46
C ASP A 115 3.52 1.40 -0.91
N SER A 116 4.56 0.58 -1.04
CA SER A 116 5.18 0.23 -2.31
C SER A 116 5.20 -1.29 -2.44
N LEU A 117 4.31 -1.83 -3.28
CA LEU A 117 4.12 -3.28 -3.39
C LEU A 117 5.33 -3.99 -4.03
N LEU A 118 6.20 -3.24 -4.70
CA LEU A 118 7.47 -3.73 -5.24
C LEU A 118 8.63 -3.69 -4.23
N ALA A 119 8.47 -3.01 -3.09
CA ALA A 119 9.52 -2.92 -2.08
C ALA A 119 9.96 -4.31 -1.63
N GLN A 120 11.27 -4.53 -1.64
CA GLN A 120 11.92 -5.77 -1.22
C GLN A 120 12.44 -5.64 0.22
N PRO A 121 12.69 -6.76 0.92
CA PRO A 121 13.34 -6.74 2.23
C PRO A 121 14.64 -5.92 2.21
N GLY A 122 14.70 -4.88 3.05
CA GLY A 122 15.81 -3.94 3.13
C GLY A 122 15.57 -2.60 2.43
N ASP A 123 14.55 -2.49 1.59
CA ASP A 123 14.17 -1.23 0.94
C ASP A 123 13.51 -0.27 1.93
N TYR A 124 13.69 1.03 1.65
CA TYR A 124 13.10 2.13 2.40
C TYR A 124 12.29 3.01 1.45
N PHE A 125 11.11 3.44 1.88
CA PHE A 125 10.31 4.42 1.17
C PHE A 125 9.69 5.43 2.14
N ALA A 126 9.45 6.65 1.64
CA ALA A 126 8.84 7.72 2.43
C ALA A 126 7.31 7.60 2.41
N GLY A 127 6.77 6.63 3.16
CA GLY A 127 5.33 6.38 3.30
C GLY A 127 4.93 6.15 4.75
N PHE A 128 3.62 6.04 4.97
CA PHE A 128 3.03 5.66 6.27
C PHE A 128 1.57 5.22 6.09
N ARG A 129 1.15 4.13 6.74
CA ARG A 129 -0.24 3.61 6.66
C ARG A 129 -1.14 4.13 7.78
N THR A 130 -0.58 4.27 8.98
CA THR A 130 -1.31 4.83 10.13
C THR A 130 -1.11 6.33 10.11
N GLY A 131 -2.18 7.08 9.83
CA GLY A 131 -2.11 8.53 9.73
C GLY A 131 -1.80 9.15 11.10
N TYR A 132 -0.55 9.52 11.34
CA TYR A 132 -0.18 10.41 12.43
C TYR A 132 0.14 11.79 11.86
N SER A 133 -0.89 12.62 11.71
CA SER A 133 -0.78 14.02 11.29
C SER A 133 -0.55 15.01 12.44
N SER A 134 -0.20 14.55 13.65
CA SER A 134 -0.06 15.43 14.82
C SER A 134 1.37 15.73 15.28
N PHE A 135 2.41 15.09 14.73
CA PHE A 135 3.80 15.28 15.18
C PHE A 135 4.75 15.71 14.05
N GLY A 136 4.56 16.95 13.57
CA GLY A 136 5.57 17.69 12.83
C GLY A 136 5.87 17.18 11.42
N ASN A 137 6.62 17.98 10.66
CA ASN A 137 7.05 17.73 9.29
C ASN A 137 8.07 16.58 9.16
N GLY A 138 7.93 15.49 9.94
CA GLY A 138 8.78 14.32 9.86
C GLY A 138 8.53 13.58 8.55
N ILE A 139 9.59 13.35 7.78
CA ILE A 139 9.56 12.32 6.74
C ILE A 139 9.53 10.99 7.49
N PHE A 140 8.37 10.33 7.51
CA PHE A 140 8.27 8.95 7.96
C PHE A 140 8.93 8.05 6.91
N SER A 141 9.77 7.11 7.34
CA SER A 141 10.42 6.16 6.46
C SER A 141 9.96 4.76 6.83
N THR A 142 9.12 4.17 5.98
CA THR A 142 8.74 2.78 6.13
C THR A 142 9.83 1.90 5.53
N LYS A 143 10.22 0.87 6.27
CA LYS A 143 11.13 -0.18 5.82
C LYS A 143 10.34 -1.46 5.55
N CYS A 144 10.56 -2.08 4.40
CA CYS A 144 10.17 -3.48 4.20
C CYS A 144 11.19 -4.36 4.92
N ILE A 145 10.78 -5.04 5.98
CA ILE A 145 11.70 -5.87 6.78
C ILE A 145 11.80 -7.28 6.19
N ALA A 146 10.67 -7.84 5.77
CA ALA A 146 10.60 -9.22 5.34
C ALA A 146 9.32 -9.50 4.53
N GLU A 147 9.37 -10.61 3.80
CA GLU A 147 8.24 -11.26 3.15
C GLU A 147 8.13 -12.67 3.73
N TYR A 148 6.94 -13.07 4.19
CA TYR A 148 6.69 -14.39 4.75
C TYR A 148 5.46 -15.02 4.11
N GLU A 149 5.46 -16.33 3.97
CA GLU A 149 4.24 -17.09 3.77
C GLU A 149 3.56 -17.30 5.13
N TYR A 150 2.32 -16.85 5.26
CA TYR A 150 1.51 -17.06 6.45
C TYR A 150 0.21 -17.78 6.10
N THR A 151 -0.22 -18.72 6.94
CA THR A 151 -1.53 -19.34 6.78
C THR A 151 -2.59 -18.49 7.47
N VAL A 152 -3.36 -17.75 6.68
CA VAL A 152 -4.52 -16.99 7.14
C VAL A 152 -5.77 -17.78 6.74
N LEU A 153 -6.53 -18.27 7.72
CA LEU A 153 -7.77 -19.01 7.48
C LEU A 153 -7.59 -20.21 6.51
N ASP A 154 -6.57 -21.04 6.76
CA ASP A 154 -6.21 -22.22 5.95
C ASP A 154 -5.74 -21.93 4.50
N LEU A 155 -5.50 -20.67 4.16
CA LEU A 155 -4.89 -20.24 2.89
C LEU A 155 -3.48 -19.72 3.12
N ILE A 156 -2.52 -20.26 2.36
CA ILE A 156 -1.16 -19.70 2.28
C ILE A 156 -1.26 -18.35 1.58
N THR A 157 -0.84 -17.30 2.27
CA THR A 157 -0.87 -15.91 1.82
C THR A 157 0.51 -15.32 2.04
N ASP A 158 1.09 -14.66 1.04
CA ASP A 158 2.32 -13.90 1.29
C ASP A 158 1.97 -12.59 1.99
N VAL A 159 2.71 -12.29 3.04
CA VAL A 159 2.54 -11.10 3.87
C VAL A 159 3.85 -10.32 3.87
N LYS A 160 3.75 -9.01 3.60
CA LYS A 160 4.86 -8.07 3.80
C LYS A 160 4.84 -7.51 5.21
N GLU A 161 5.97 -7.59 5.89
CA GLU A 161 6.17 -6.93 7.18
C GLU A 161 6.82 -5.56 6.94
N LEU A 162 6.09 -4.52 7.37
CA LEU A 162 6.51 -3.13 7.27
C LEU A 162 6.79 -2.58 8.67
N GLN A 163 7.86 -1.79 8.80
CA GLN A 163 8.18 -1.02 10.00
C GLN A 163 8.21 0.45 9.64
N ASP A 164 7.32 1.23 10.27
CA ASP A 164 7.26 2.70 10.21
C ASP A 164 8.29 3.36 11.16
#